data_AF-W0MM25-F1
#
_entry.id   AF-W0MM25-F1
#
_cell.length_a   1.000
_cell.length_b   1.000
_cell.length_c   1.000
_cell.angle_alpha   90.00
_cell.angle_beta   90.00
_cell.angle_gamma   90.00
#
_symmetry.space_group_name_H-M   'P 1'
#
loop_
_entity.id
_entity.type
_entity.pdbx_description
1 polymer ?
#
loop_
_entity_poly.entity_id
_entity_poly.type
_entity_poly.pdbx_seq_one_letter_code
_entity_poly.pdbx_strand_id
1 'polypeptide(L)'
;MQNTKLLLTSFTFVGLLALAGCSFPGVYKIDIQQGNVVTQDMIDQLRPGMTRRQVRFIMGNPLLTDTFHADRWDYLYSLQPGGGERQQERVSLIFNGNDQLVSLSGDFMPGVSRDEAILGKGTEGTAPVENQPQQKPEEPAKPGSLLDTIQKDVDSVETVPVPTQEPLDTNNR
;
A
#
# COMPACT_ATOMS: atom_id res chain seq x y z
N MET A 1 -13.71 -64.95 32.34
CA MET A 1 -13.10 -64.41 31.09
C MET A 1 -13.87 -63.24 30.47
N GLN A 2 -15.11 -62.94 30.88
CA GLN A 2 -15.95 -61.91 30.26
C GLN A 2 -15.57 -60.48 30.71
N ASN A 3 -15.20 -60.30 31.97
CA ASN A 3 -14.80 -59.00 32.54
C ASN A 3 -13.48 -58.48 31.95
N THR A 4 -12.55 -59.36 31.59
CA THR A 4 -11.29 -58.99 30.92
C THR A 4 -11.53 -58.48 29.50
N LYS A 5 -12.53 -59.01 28.79
CA LYS A 5 -12.94 -58.51 27.46
C LYS A 5 -13.57 -57.12 27.57
N LEU A 6 -14.43 -56.91 28.57
CA LEU A 6 -15.05 -55.61 28.86
C LEU A 6 -14.02 -54.52 29.23
N LEU A 7 -12.99 -54.89 30.00
CA LEU A 7 -11.89 -53.97 30.33
C LEU A 7 -11.05 -53.60 29.10
N LEU A 8 -10.73 -54.56 28.24
CA LEU A 8 -10.00 -54.32 26.98
C LEU A 8 -10.79 -53.45 25.99
N THR A 9 -12.11 -53.63 25.90
CA THR A 9 -12.98 -52.79 25.07
C THR A 9 -13.14 -51.38 25.63
N SER A 10 -13.18 -51.22 26.95
CA SER A 10 -13.22 -49.90 27.58
C SER A 10 -11.92 -49.14 27.34
N PHE A 11 -10.77 -49.82 27.41
CA PHE A 11 -9.46 -49.19 27.22
C PHE A 11 -9.23 -48.75 25.77
N THR A 12 -9.69 -49.55 24.81
CA THR A 12 -9.67 -49.16 23.38
C THR A 12 -10.62 -48.01 23.06
N PHE A 13 -11.80 -47.96 23.69
CA PHE A 13 -12.76 -46.86 23.49
C PHE A 13 -12.26 -45.53 24.08
N VAL A 14 -11.62 -45.56 25.26
CA VAL A 14 -10.98 -44.38 25.87
C VAL A 14 -9.78 -43.89 25.05
N GLY A 15 -8.97 -44.82 24.52
CA GLY A 15 -7.87 -44.49 23.61
C GLY A 15 -8.35 -43.78 22.33
N LEU A 16 -9.46 -44.22 21.74
CA LEU A 16 -10.03 -43.61 20.54
C LEU A 16 -10.54 -42.18 20.79
N LEU A 17 -11.15 -41.92 21.96
CA LEU A 17 -11.57 -40.56 22.34
C LEU A 17 -10.40 -39.60 22.55
N ALA A 18 -9.26 -40.10 23.05
CA ALA A 18 -8.07 -39.28 23.28
C ALA A 18 -7.42 -38.76 21.98
N LEU A 19 -7.55 -39.47 20.86
CA LEU A 19 -7.06 -39.01 19.55
C LEU A 19 -8.01 -38.05 18.82
N ALA A 20 -9.28 -37.96 19.23
CA ALA A 20 -10.26 -37.05 18.63
C ALA A 20 -10.08 -35.57 19.07
N GLY A 21 -9.17 -35.30 20.02
CA GLY A 21 -8.90 -33.97 20.57
C GLY A 21 -7.87 -33.12 19.82
N CYS A 22 -7.28 -33.62 18.72
CA CYS A 22 -6.34 -32.84 17.90
C CYS A 22 -7.10 -31.84 17.01
N SER A 23 -7.68 -30.80 17.62
CA SER A 23 -8.15 -29.62 16.90
C SER A 23 -6.92 -28.87 16.39
N PHE A 24 -6.74 -28.83 15.07
CA PHE A 24 -5.65 -28.09 14.45
C PHE A 24 -5.84 -26.60 14.76
N PRO A 25 -4.95 -25.96 15.55
CA PRO A 25 -5.14 -24.56 15.91
C PRO A 25 -4.97 -23.73 14.64
N GLY A 26 -6.08 -23.17 14.17
CA GLY A 26 -6.20 -22.14 13.13
C GLY A 26 -5.14 -22.15 12.03
N VAL A 27 -5.49 -22.65 10.84
CA VAL A 27 -4.64 -22.46 9.65
C VAL A 27 -4.53 -20.96 9.36
N TYR A 28 -3.31 -20.42 9.41
CA TYR A 28 -3.04 -19.05 9.00
C TYR A 28 -3.45 -18.85 7.54
N LYS A 29 -4.33 -17.88 7.30
CA LYS A 29 -4.72 -17.49 5.94
C LYS A 29 -3.87 -16.29 5.54
N ILE A 30 -3.22 -16.42 4.39
CA ILE A 30 -2.39 -15.37 3.82
C ILE A 30 -3.31 -14.33 3.15
N ASP A 31 -2.90 -13.07 3.17
CA ASP A 31 -3.57 -12.00 2.44
C ASP A 31 -3.47 -12.24 0.93
N ILE A 32 -4.61 -12.20 0.24
CA ILE A 32 -4.69 -12.42 -1.19
C ILE A 32 -4.91 -11.07 -1.88
N GLN A 33 -3.87 -10.59 -2.57
CA GLN A 33 -3.94 -9.42 -3.43
C GLN A 33 -4.07 -9.86 -4.89
N GLN A 34 -4.99 -9.28 -5.64
CA GLN A 34 -5.24 -9.61 -7.04
C GLN A 34 -5.52 -8.35 -7.84
N GLY A 35 -5.11 -8.36 -9.11
CA GLY A 35 -5.49 -7.31 -10.04
C GLY A 35 -4.41 -6.27 -10.32
N ASN A 36 -4.83 -5.11 -10.82
CA ASN A 36 -3.98 -3.98 -11.10
C ASN A 36 -3.93 -3.05 -9.89
N VAL A 37 -2.76 -2.90 -9.27
CA VAL A 37 -2.53 -1.88 -8.24
C VAL A 37 -2.66 -0.50 -8.86
N VAL A 38 -3.56 0.32 -8.30
CA VAL A 38 -3.77 1.71 -8.69
C VAL A 38 -3.60 2.58 -7.47
N THR A 39 -2.62 3.48 -7.48
CA THR A 39 -2.38 4.42 -6.40
C THR A 39 -2.96 5.80 -6.73
N GLN A 40 -3.13 6.64 -5.70
CA GLN A 40 -3.60 8.00 -5.90
C GLN A 40 -2.65 8.80 -6.83
N ASP A 41 -1.35 8.66 -6.63
CA ASP A 41 -0.33 9.33 -7.46
C ASP A 41 -0.44 8.97 -8.94
N MET A 42 -0.84 7.74 -9.26
CA MET A 42 -1.04 7.31 -10.65
C MET A 42 -2.26 8.01 -11.26
N ILE A 43 -3.36 8.13 -10.49
CA ILE A 43 -4.57 8.82 -10.93
C ILE A 43 -4.32 10.32 -11.13
N ASP A 44 -3.58 10.95 -10.22
CA ASP A 44 -3.28 12.39 -10.27
C ASP A 44 -2.41 12.76 -11.47
N GLN A 45 -1.60 11.83 -11.97
CA GLN A 45 -0.83 12.01 -13.19
C GLN A 45 -1.69 11.93 -14.45
N LEU A 46 -2.88 11.33 -14.41
CA LEU A 46 -3.74 11.19 -15.59
C LEU A 46 -4.36 12.53 -15.98
N ARG A 47 -4.31 12.83 -17.28
CA ARG A 47 -4.87 14.06 -17.85
C ARG A 47 -5.73 13.74 -19.08
N PRO A 48 -6.86 14.44 -19.28
CA PRO A 48 -7.60 14.35 -20.53
C PRO A 48 -6.70 14.64 -21.73
N GLY A 49 -6.91 13.91 -22.83
CA GLY A 49 -6.12 14.00 -24.05
C GLY A 49 -4.90 13.07 -24.10
N MET A 50 -4.54 12.40 -22.99
CA MET A 50 -3.44 11.43 -22.97
C MET A 50 -3.73 10.24 -23.89
N THR A 51 -2.75 9.84 -24.69
CA THR A 51 -2.86 8.64 -25.53
C THR A 51 -2.86 7.37 -24.69
N ARG A 52 -3.47 6.30 -25.19
CA ARG A 52 -3.40 4.95 -24.57
C ARG A 52 -2.00 4.51 -24.17
N ARG A 53 -0.97 4.87 -24.95
CA ARG A 53 0.43 4.55 -24.63
C ARG A 53 0.93 5.29 -23.40
N GLN A 54 0.60 6.57 -23.26
CA GLN A 54 0.96 7.38 -22.09
C GLN A 54 0.21 6.90 -20.86
N VAL A 55 -1.09 6.62 -20.99
CA VAL A 55 -1.89 6.05 -19.90
C VAL A 55 -1.29 4.72 -19.44
N ARG A 56 -0.94 3.82 -20.37
CA ARG A 56 -0.30 2.54 -20.04
C ARG A 56 1.07 2.71 -19.38
N PHE A 57 1.81 3.78 -19.71
CA PHE A 57 3.08 4.06 -19.06
C PHE A 57 2.91 4.41 -17.58
N ILE A 58 1.84 5.14 -17.24
CA ILE A 58 1.52 5.53 -15.86
C ILE A 58 0.84 4.39 -15.11
N MET A 59 -0.21 3.81 -15.70
CA MET A 59 -1.13 2.87 -15.04
C MET A 59 -0.74 1.39 -15.23
N GLY A 60 0.22 1.11 -16.10
CA GLY A 60 0.50 -0.26 -16.55
C GLY A 60 -0.56 -0.79 -17.52
N ASN A 61 -0.42 -2.07 -17.89
CA ASN A 61 -1.37 -2.75 -18.77
C ASN A 61 -2.59 -3.24 -17.97
N PRO A 62 -3.82 -2.93 -18.41
CA PRO A 62 -5.01 -3.50 -17.78
C PRO A 62 -4.98 -5.02 -17.94
N LEU A 63 -5.35 -5.74 -16.87
CA LEU A 63 -5.44 -7.21 -16.89
C LEU A 63 -6.62 -7.72 -17.72
N LEU A 64 -7.66 -6.90 -17.84
CA LEU A 64 -8.89 -7.21 -18.56
C LEU A 64 -9.17 -6.10 -19.57
N THR A 65 -9.22 -6.46 -20.85
CA THR A 65 -9.72 -5.59 -21.92
C THR A 65 -11.01 -6.19 -22.45
N ASP A 66 -12.11 -5.46 -22.33
CA ASP A 66 -13.41 -5.88 -22.86
C ASP A 66 -13.38 -5.84 -24.39
N THR A 67 -13.61 -6.98 -25.04
CA THR A 67 -13.63 -7.08 -26.51
C THR A 67 -14.80 -6.32 -27.14
N PHE A 68 -15.87 -6.09 -26.39
CA PHE A 68 -17.04 -5.36 -26.86
C PHE A 68 -16.92 -3.84 -26.66
N HIS A 69 -16.05 -3.40 -25.75
CA HIS A 69 -15.81 -1.99 -25.44
C HIS A 69 -14.31 -1.68 -25.54
N ALA A 70 -13.79 -1.71 -26.77
CA ALA A 70 -12.38 -1.46 -27.02
C ALA A 70 -11.92 -0.06 -26.59
N ASP A 71 -12.85 0.88 -26.44
CA ASP A 71 -12.67 2.25 -25.96
C ASP A 71 -12.69 2.39 -24.43
N ARG A 72 -12.89 1.30 -23.67
CA ARG A 72 -12.85 1.31 -22.21
C ARG A 72 -11.78 0.38 -21.67
N TRP A 73 -10.93 0.87 -20.77
CA TRP A 73 -10.00 0.04 -20.01
C TRP A 73 -10.42 -0.01 -18.55
N ASP A 74 -10.51 -1.21 -18.00
CA ASP A 74 -10.93 -1.45 -16.63
C ASP A 74 -9.72 -1.97 -15.82
N TYR A 75 -9.33 -1.21 -14.81
CA TYR A 75 -8.32 -1.58 -13.81
C TYR A 75 -9.07 -2.05 -12.57
N LEU A 76 -8.93 -3.32 -12.22
CA LEU A 76 -9.60 -3.92 -11.08
C LEU A 76 -8.55 -4.35 -10.06
N TYR A 77 -8.69 -3.93 -8.81
CA TYR A 77 -7.90 -4.35 -7.69
C TYR A 77 -8.78 -5.03 -6.65
N SER A 78 -8.29 -6.11 -6.04
CA SER A 78 -8.97 -6.83 -4.97
C SER A 78 -7.98 -7.21 -3.88
N LEU A 79 -8.32 -6.89 -2.63
CA LEU A 79 -7.58 -7.27 -1.42
C LEU A 79 -8.49 -8.08 -0.50
N GLN A 80 -8.05 -9.28 -0.14
CA GLN A 80 -8.71 -10.12 0.85
C GLN A 80 -7.73 -10.45 1.99
N PRO A 81 -7.77 -9.73 3.12
CA PRO A 81 -6.86 -9.95 4.23
C PRO A 81 -7.29 -11.16 5.06
N GLY A 82 -6.39 -12.12 5.31
CA GLY A 82 -6.57 -13.22 6.27
C GLY A 82 -7.83 -14.08 6.10
N GLY A 83 -8.43 -14.10 4.91
CA GLY A 83 -9.73 -14.74 4.67
C GLY A 83 -10.94 -14.01 5.27
N GLY A 84 -10.81 -12.73 5.61
CA GLY A 84 -11.91 -11.81 5.91
C GLY A 84 -12.64 -11.34 4.66
N GLU A 85 -13.35 -10.22 4.80
CA GLU A 85 -14.12 -9.62 3.71
C GLU A 85 -13.23 -9.12 2.58
N ARG A 86 -13.64 -9.41 1.34
CA ARG A 86 -12.93 -8.95 0.14
C ARG A 86 -13.27 -7.50 -0.12
N GLN A 87 -12.25 -6.66 -0.24
CA GLN A 87 -12.37 -5.29 -0.69
C GLN A 87 -11.95 -5.24 -2.16
N GLN A 88 -12.74 -4.55 -2.99
CA GLN A 88 -12.50 -4.45 -4.42
C GLN A 88 -12.67 -3.00 -4.85
N GLU A 89 -11.79 -2.56 -5.73
CA GLU A 89 -11.76 -1.22 -6.29
C GLU A 89 -11.58 -1.32 -7.80
N ARG A 90 -12.29 -0.47 -8.54
CA ARG A 90 -12.32 -0.45 -9.99
C ARG A 90 -12.16 0.98 -10.49
N VAL A 91 -11.22 1.15 -11.40
CA VAL A 91 -11.04 2.36 -12.20
C VAL A 91 -11.25 2.04 -13.66
N SER A 92 -12.26 2.66 -14.25
CA SER A 92 -12.59 2.59 -15.67
C SER A 92 -12.10 3.86 -16.38
N LEU A 93 -11.22 3.70 -17.36
CA LEU A 93 -10.73 4.76 -18.22
C LEU A 93 -11.47 4.71 -19.55
N ILE A 94 -12.04 5.83 -19.97
CA ILE A 94 -12.80 5.95 -21.21
C ILE A 94 -11.97 6.72 -22.24
N PHE A 95 -11.82 6.14 -23.42
CA PHE A 95 -11.10 6.71 -24.55
C PHE A 95 -12.06 7.16 -25.65
N ASN A 96 -11.66 8.13 -26.46
CA ASN A 96 -12.39 8.54 -27.66
C ASN A 96 -11.93 7.74 -28.90
N GLY A 97 -12.57 8.00 -30.04
CA GLY A 97 -12.20 7.40 -31.33
C GLY A 97 -10.80 7.75 -31.85
N ASN A 98 -10.10 8.70 -31.21
CA ASN A 98 -8.70 9.04 -31.50
C ASN A 98 -7.72 8.41 -30.49
N ASP A 99 -8.16 7.44 -29.69
CA ASP A 99 -7.37 6.75 -28.65
C ASP A 99 -6.81 7.68 -27.56
N GLN A 100 -7.54 8.74 -27.23
CA GLN A 100 -7.20 9.68 -26.17
C GLN A 100 -8.15 9.55 -24.98
N LEU A 101 -7.59 9.65 -23.77
CA LEU A 101 -8.33 9.62 -22.51
C LEU A 101 -9.29 10.80 -22.42
N VAL A 102 -10.56 10.51 -22.14
CA VAL A 102 -11.63 11.53 -22.02
C VAL A 102 -12.05 11.69 -20.57
N SER A 103 -12.27 10.57 -19.89
CA SER A 103 -12.80 10.58 -18.54
C SER A 103 -12.39 9.32 -17.78
N LEU A 104 -12.51 9.42 -16.46
CA LEU A 104 -12.34 8.34 -15.51
C LEU A 104 -13.69 8.12 -14.82
N SER A 105 -14.00 6.87 -14.52
CA SER A 105 -15.18 6.44 -13.76
C SER A 105 -14.77 5.30 -12.84
N GLY A 106 -15.51 5.05 -11.77
CA GLY A 106 -15.18 3.99 -10.83
C GLY A 106 -15.72 4.22 -9.44
N ASP A 107 -15.42 3.27 -8.56
CA ASP A 107 -15.64 3.33 -7.12
C ASP A 107 -14.37 3.69 -6.34
N PHE A 108 -13.26 3.96 -7.03
CA PHE A 108 -12.04 4.50 -6.45
C PHE A 108 -12.30 5.88 -5.83
N MET A 109 -12.09 5.99 -4.52
CA MET A 109 -12.30 7.22 -3.76
C MET A 109 -10.98 7.95 -3.53
N PRO A 110 -10.82 9.18 -4.05
CA PRO A 110 -9.59 9.94 -3.84
C PRO A 110 -9.38 10.30 -2.37
N GLY A 111 -8.16 10.17 -1.87
CA GLY A 111 -7.78 10.62 -0.52
C GLY A 111 -7.95 9.60 0.61
N VAL A 112 -8.50 8.41 0.34
CA VAL A 112 -8.34 7.23 1.22
C VAL A 112 -7.22 6.37 0.66
N SER A 113 -5.99 6.89 0.66
CA SER A 113 -4.83 6.17 0.12
C SER A 113 -4.62 4.87 0.91
N ARG A 114 -4.97 3.74 0.29
CA ARG A 114 -4.63 2.39 0.77
C ARG A 114 -3.27 1.95 0.25
N ASP A 115 -2.51 2.89 -0.31
CA ASP A 115 -1.21 2.66 -0.95
C ASP A 115 -0.29 1.85 -0.03
N GLU A 116 -0.22 2.14 1.28
CA GLU A 116 0.55 1.32 2.23
C GLU A 116 0.10 -0.15 2.32
N ALA A 117 -1.21 -0.40 2.34
CA ALA A 117 -1.76 -1.76 2.38
C ALA A 117 -1.51 -2.50 1.07
N ILE A 118 -1.57 -1.79 -0.05
CA ILE A 118 -1.34 -2.35 -1.38
C ILE A 118 0.15 -2.64 -1.61
N LEU A 119 1.03 -1.70 -1.24
CA LEU A 119 2.48 -1.83 -1.39
C LEU A 119 3.13 -2.75 -0.34
N GLY A 120 2.36 -3.28 0.62
CA GLY A 120 2.87 -4.23 1.60
C GLY A 120 3.91 -3.65 2.55
N LYS A 121 4.01 -2.32 2.69
CA LYS A 121 4.96 -1.64 3.60
C LYS A 121 4.62 -1.79 5.10
N GLY A 122 3.71 -2.71 5.45
CA GLY A 122 3.19 -2.93 6.80
C GLY A 122 3.67 -4.20 7.51
N THR A 123 4.65 -4.94 6.98
CA THR A 123 5.10 -6.21 7.60
C THR A 123 6.63 -6.40 7.63
N GLU A 124 7.37 -5.34 7.95
CA GLU A 124 8.67 -5.50 8.62
C GLU A 124 8.48 -5.27 10.13
N GLY A 125 8.33 -6.38 10.87
CA GLY A 125 8.42 -6.41 12.34
C GLY A 125 7.20 -5.87 13.10
N THR A 126 6.19 -6.71 13.30
CA THR A 126 5.16 -6.46 14.32
C THR A 126 5.74 -6.65 15.72
N ALA A 127 6.40 -5.62 16.24
CA ALA A 127 6.35 -5.34 17.68
C ALA A 127 4.97 -4.73 17.98
N PRO A 128 4.30 -5.09 19.10
CA PRO A 128 2.99 -4.55 19.41
C PRO A 128 3.09 -3.03 19.57
N VAL A 129 2.21 -2.31 18.88
CA VAL A 129 1.99 -0.88 19.07
C VAL A 129 1.41 -0.69 20.47
N GLU A 130 2.31 -0.52 21.44
CA GLU A 130 1.99 0.14 22.69
C GLU A 130 1.78 1.62 22.39
N ASN A 131 0.55 2.09 22.59
CA ASN A 131 0.12 3.48 22.74
C ASN A 131 1.06 4.55 22.15
N GLN A 132 0.78 5.03 20.93
CA GLN A 132 1.34 6.29 20.48
C GLN A 132 0.88 7.41 21.43
N PRO A 133 1.79 8.17 22.07
CA PRO A 133 1.42 9.40 22.75
C PRO A 133 1.00 10.41 21.68
N GLN A 134 -0.18 11.00 21.88
CA GLN A 134 -0.64 12.18 21.15
C GLN A 134 0.49 13.21 21.04
N GLN A 135 0.71 13.75 19.84
CA GLN A 135 1.58 14.89 19.61
C GLN A 135 1.15 16.03 20.54
N LYS A 136 1.95 16.24 21.60
CA LYS A 136 1.93 17.46 22.40
C LYS A 136 2.52 18.57 21.52
N PRO A 137 1.92 19.77 21.46
CA PRO A 137 2.53 20.92 20.80
C PRO A 137 3.99 21.06 21.21
N GLU A 138 4.86 21.21 20.22
CA GLU A 138 6.30 21.26 20.36
C GLU A 138 6.68 22.38 21.35
N GLU A 139 7.06 21.96 22.55
CA GLU A 139 7.53 22.83 23.62
C GLU A 139 8.96 23.27 23.23
N PRO A 140 9.29 24.57 23.22
CA PRO A 140 10.58 25.04 22.76
C PRO A 140 11.70 24.34 23.52
N ALA A 141 12.76 23.97 22.80
CA ALA A 141 13.87 23.21 23.35
C ALA A 141 14.36 23.82 24.67
N LYS A 142 14.50 22.98 25.70
CA LYS A 142 15.04 23.43 26.99
C LYS A 142 16.45 23.99 26.76
N PRO A 143 16.76 25.20 27.28
CA PRO A 143 18.08 25.81 27.11
C PRO A 143 19.18 24.86 27.62
N GLY A 144 20.17 24.56 26.77
CA GLY A 144 21.28 23.67 27.11
C GLY A 144 21.07 22.17 26.79
N SER A 145 20.04 21.81 26.03
CA SER A 145 19.89 20.45 25.48
C SER A 145 20.76 20.24 24.23
N LEU A 146 21.10 18.99 23.89
CA LEU A 146 21.85 18.68 22.65
C LEU A 146 21.18 19.22 21.38
N LEU A 147 19.85 19.36 21.37
CA LEU A 147 19.11 19.91 20.23
C LEU A 147 19.31 21.44 20.11
N ASP A 148 19.49 22.13 21.24
CA ASP A 148 19.82 23.56 21.29
C ASP A 148 21.25 23.81 20.78
N THR A 149 22.19 22.92 21.12
CA THR A 149 23.55 22.95 20.56
C THR A 149 23.55 22.72 19.05
N ILE A 150 22.81 21.73 18.56
CA ILE A 150 22.71 21.44 17.13
C ILE A 150 22.08 22.61 16.38
N GLN A 151 21.01 23.21 16.92
CA GLN A 151 20.38 24.37 16.30
C GLN A 151 21.33 25.57 16.25
N LYS A 152 22.07 25.80 17.35
CA LYS A 152 23.07 26.87 17.42
C LYS A 152 24.22 26.67 16.44
N ASP A 153 24.67 25.43 16.24
CA ASP A 153 25.73 25.11 15.29
C ASP A 153 25.27 25.34 13.84
N VAL A 154 24.02 24.99 13.52
CA VAL A 154 23.43 25.22 12.19
C VAL A 154 23.26 26.72 11.92
N ASP A 155 22.78 27.48 12.90
CA ASP A 155 22.58 28.92 12.76
C ASP A 155 23.91 29.70 12.75
N SER A 156 25.00 29.11 13.24
CA SER A 156 26.35 29.71 13.26
C SER A 156 27.14 29.49 11.96
N VAL A 157 26.60 28.74 10.99
CA VAL A 157 27.26 28.55 9.69
C VAL A 157 27.10 29.82 8.86
N GLU A 158 28.19 30.56 8.70
CA GLU A 158 28.21 31.75 7.87
C GLU A 158 28.16 31.35 6.39
N THR A 159 27.14 31.82 5.68
CA THR A 159 26.97 31.51 4.25
C THR A 159 28.05 32.22 3.44
N VAL A 160 28.91 31.45 2.77
CA VAL A 160 29.86 32.02 1.81
C VAL A 160 29.06 32.62 0.64
N PRO A 161 29.25 33.89 0.27
CA PRO A 161 28.52 34.48 -0.84
C PRO A 161 28.84 33.72 -2.13
N VAL A 162 27.79 33.31 -2.85
CA VAL A 162 27.91 32.69 -4.16
C VAL A 162 28.68 33.67 -5.08
N PRO A 163 29.74 33.23 -5.79
CA PRO A 163 30.44 34.07 -6.74
C PRO A 163 29.44 34.62 -7.76
N THR A 164 29.21 35.93 -7.74
CA THR A 164 28.38 36.59 -8.74
C THR A 164 29.14 36.52 -10.06
N GLN A 165 28.56 35.89 -11.08
CA GLN A 165 29.21 35.78 -12.38
C GLN A 165 29.34 37.17 -13.00
N GLU A 166 30.57 37.55 -13.37
CA GLU A 166 30.86 38.79 -14.06
C GLU A 166 30.23 38.75 -15.47
N PRO A 167 29.48 39.80 -15.88
CA PRO A 167 28.88 39.84 -17.21
C PRO A 167 29.98 39.78 -18.28
N LEU A 168 29.82 38.89 -19.26
CA LEU A 168 30.71 38.83 -20.43
C LEU A 168 30.62 40.15 -21.20
N ASP A 169 31.74 40.88 -21.28
CA ASP A 169 31.85 42.09 -22.10
C ASP A 169 31.60 41.77 -23.58
N THR A 170 30.39 42.08 -24.06
CA THR A 170 30.06 42.02 -25.49
C THR A 170 30.50 43.31 -26.18
N ASN A 171 31.79 43.64 -26.14
CA ASN A 171 32.37 44.74 -26.90
C ASN A 171 33.63 44.25 -27.62
N ASN A 172 33.44 43.62 -28.77
CA ASN A 172 34.49 43.61 -29.79
C ASN A 172 33.89 43.83 -31.18
N ARG A 173 34.63 44.66 -31.90
CA ARG A 173 34.40 45.32 -33.19
C ARG A 173 34.46 44.35 -34.37
#